data_AF-A0A060VRI1-F1
#
_entry.id   AF-A0A060VRI1-F1
#
_cell.length_a   1.000
_cell.length_b   1.000
_cell.length_c   1.000
_cell.angle_alpha   90.00
_cell.angle_beta   90.00
_cell.angle_gamma   90.00
#
_symmetry.space_group_name_H-M   'P 1'
#
loop_
_entity.id
_entity.type
_entity.pdbx_description
1 polymer ?
#
loop_
_entity_poly.entity_id
_entity_poly.type
_entity_poly.pdbx_seq_one_letter_code
_entity_poly.pdbx_strand_id
1 'polypeptide(L)'
;MESSKKQMEIDKKGIDELVRERDILNKNMIKAANATEKQLNVVKLHEQSKKNLDQEIMNYRDEAQKQRKIIYQLEKERDRYINEASDLTHKVLQHMEDIKMREMQIFEYKKKIAEAETKLKQQQNLYEAVRSDRNLYSKNLIEAQDEITEMKRKLKIMNHQIDQLREEINSKESALVKEHLEFQRVEKEKEALKAELQKMKQQAQETKQFIDNQEAEERKLLKIISDADAERLRQKKELDQVISERDILGTQLVRRNDELALLYEKIKIQQSMLNKGEIQYNQRVEDIRLLKMEIKKLRREKGILAKTVANVEDLRPATQAPMKDSLFTEASDNQERGGELLLQEKEKLYVELKHILSRQPGPEAAEQLQIYQQTLRQKTKQLKALSSELNMYESQTQEYKYEIERLAHELQNIKKKYLNQKRKEQQCREKERSLAQVGQSVILPQRSDGPCFTGGGFSLKQPGKITT
;
A
#
# COMPACT_ATOMS: atom_id res chain seq x y z
N MET A 1 68.46 172.15 -108.56
CA MET A 1 67.97 171.09 -109.48
C MET A 1 68.36 169.69 -109.03
N GLU A 2 69.63 169.32 -108.91
CA GLU A 2 70.04 167.92 -108.67
C GLU A 2 69.49 167.27 -107.40
N SER A 3 69.39 168.01 -106.30
CA SER A 3 68.85 167.53 -105.01
C SER A 3 67.51 166.77 -105.16
N SER A 4 66.60 167.30 -105.98
CA SER A 4 65.26 166.71 -106.16
C SER A 4 65.27 165.33 -106.83
N LYS A 5 66.29 165.00 -107.65
CA LYS A 5 66.40 163.67 -108.26
C LYS A 5 66.92 162.63 -107.26
N LYS A 6 67.84 163.01 -106.38
CA LYS A 6 68.31 162.11 -105.29
C LYS A 6 67.17 161.76 -104.33
N GLN A 7 66.33 162.73 -103.97
CA GLN A 7 65.19 162.46 -103.10
C GLN A 7 64.23 161.42 -103.73
N MET A 8 63.89 161.57 -105.01
CA MET A 8 62.95 160.65 -105.67
C MET A 8 63.47 159.20 -105.80
N GLU A 9 64.79 158.97 -105.87
CA GLU A 9 65.36 157.62 -105.78
C GLU A 9 65.36 157.05 -104.34
N ILE A 10 65.56 157.92 -103.33
CA ILE A 10 65.46 157.53 -101.92
C ILE A 10 64.00 157.14 -101.60
N ASP A 11 63.04 157.97 -102.00
CA ASP A 11 61.61 157.72 -101.79
C ASP A 11 61.18 156.42 -102.48
N LYS A 12 61.64 156.18 -103.72
CA LYS A 12 61.36 154.92 -104.42
C LYS A 12 61.97 153.70 -103.70
N LYS A 13 63.21 153.79 -103.22
CA LYS A 13 63.81 152.71 -102.42
C LYS A 13 63.05 152.45 -101.14
N GLY A 14 62.62 153.50 -100.43
CA GLY A 14 61.77 153.40 -99.25
C GLY A 14 60.42 152.73 -99.56
N ILE A 15 59.81 153.03 -100.71
CA ILE A 15 58.58 152.35 -101.16
C ILE A 15 58.85 150.87 -101.48
N ASP A 16 59.92 150.54 -102.21
CA ASP A 16 60.27 149.15 -102.52
C ASP A 16 60.66 148.34 -101.26
N GLU A 17 61.26 148.98 -100.25
CA GLU A 17 61.54 148.40 -98.93
C GLU A 17 60.28 148.21 -98.10
N LEU A 18 59.38 149.21 -98.02
CA LEU A 18 58.07 149.08 -97.36
C LEU A 18 57.17 148.03 -98.02
N VAL A 19 57.26 147.86 -99.35
CA VAL A 19 56.54 146.78 -100.08
C VAL A 19 57.11 145.41 -99.71
N ARG A 20 58.45 145.27 -99.62
CA ARG A 20 59.07 144.03 -99.13
C ARG A 20 58.73 143.76 -97.67
N GLU A 21 58.75 144.78 -96.81
CA GLU A 21 58.41 144.65 -95.40
C GLU A 21 56.94 144.27 -95.22
N ARG A 22 56.02 144.91 -95.95
CA ARG A 22 54.60 144.50 -96.05
C ARG A 22 54.47 143.04 -96.46
N ASP A 23 55.21 142.58 -97.48
CA ASP A 23 55.08 141.21 -97.97
C ASP A 23 55.73 140.17 -97.06
N ILE A 24 56.79 140.53 -96.33
CA ILE A 24 57.37 139.73 -95.25
C ILE A 24 56.39 139.67 -94.07
N LEU A 25 55.81 140.79 -93.66
CA LEU A 25 54.81 140.87 -92.59
C LEU A 25 53.55 140.09 -92.95
N ASN A 26 53.03 140.22 -94.17
CA ASN A 26 51.86 139.47 -94.66
C ASN A 26 52.18 137.96 -94.72
N LYS A 27 53.35 137.57 -95.23
CA LYS A 27 53.80 136.16 -95.24
C LYS A 27 54.00 135.60 -93.83
N ASN A 28 54.43 136.42 -92.88
CA ASN A 28 54.55 136.05 -91.47
C ASN A 28 53.18 136.01 -90.76
N MET A 29 52.26 136.92 -91.10
CA MET A 29 50.87 136.92 -90.62
C MET A 29 50.13 135.67 -91.12
N ILE A 30 50.26 135.30 -92.38
CA ILE A 30 49.68 134.06 -92.95
C ILE A 30 50.31 132.82 -92.30
N LYS A 31 51.64 132.80 -92.06
CA LYS A 31 52.28 131.72 -91.28
C LYS A 31 51.73 131.64 -89.86
N ALA A 32 51.57 132.78 -89.18
CA ALA A 32 51.04 132.85 -87.82
C ALA A 32 49.57 132.38 -87.78
N ALA A 33 48.72 132.86 -88.68
CA ALA A 33 47.34 132.42 -88.82
C ALA A 33 47.24 130.91 -89.06
N ASN A 34 48.03 130.37 -89.99
CA ASN A 34 48.06 128.93 -90.27
C ASN A 34 48.62 128.11 -89.09
N ALA A 35 49.50 128.68 -88.26
CA ALA A 35 49.98 128.05 -87.03
C ALA A 35 48.92 128.09 -85.92
N THR A 36 48.22 129.22 -85.77
CA THR A 36 47.09 129.39 -84.84
C THR A 36 45.92 128.48 -85.21
N GLU A 37 45.60 128.32 -86.50
CA GLU A 37 44.56 127.38 -86.97
C GLU A 37 44.94 125.93 -86.67
N LYS A 38 46.18 125.53 -86.93
CA LYS A 38 46.69 124.21 -86.54
C LYS A 38 46.59 124.00 -85.03
N GLN A 39 47.02 124.99 -84.23
CA GLN A 39 46.94 124.92 -82.77
C GLN A 39 45.49 124.84 -82.29
N LEU A 40 44.56 125.61 -82.88
CA LEU A 40 43.13 125.56 -82.58
C LEU A 40 42.53 124.18 -82.88
N ASN A 41 42.92 123.56 -83.99
CA ASN A 41 42.45 122.21 -84.34
C ASN A 41 43.07 121.12 -83.43
N VAL A 42 44.31 121.29 -82.98
CA VAL A 42 44.93 120.46 -81.93
C VAL A 42 44.20 120.62 -80.59
N VAL A 43 43.84 121.86 -80.19
CA VAL A 43 43.05 122.13 -78.98
C VAL A 43 41.68 121.46 -79.05
N LYS A 44 40.93 121.59 -80.16
CA LYS A 44 39.65 120.89 -80.36
C LYS A 44 39.78 119.36 -80.24
N LEU A 45 40.86 118.79 -80.77
CA LEU A 45 41.13 117.35 -80.68
C LEU A 45 41.43 116.93 -79.23
N HIS A 46 42.21 117.73 -78.48
CA HIS A 46 42.43 117.51 -77.06
C HIS A 46 41.16 117.69 -76.21
N GLU A 47 40.29 118.67 -76.53
CA GLU A 47 38.99 118.81 -75.86
C GLU A 47 38.08 117.60 -76.10
N GLN A 48 38.05 117.06 -77.33
CA GLN A 48 37.28 115.85 -77.62
C GLN A 48 37.87 114.61 -76.94
N SER A 49 39.20 114.46 -76.95
CA SER A 49 39.90 113.41 -76.22
C SER A 49 39.63 113.50 -74.71
N LYS A 50 39.64 114.71 -74.14
CA LYS A 50 39.27 114.93 -72.74
C LYS A 50 37.83 114.52 -72.46
N LYS A 51 36.85 114.94 -73.29
CA LYS A 51 35.44 114.54 -73.13
C LYS A 51 35.25 113.03 -73.17
N ASN A 52 35.97 112.33 -74.05
CA ASN A 52 35.95 110.86 -74.10
C ASN A 52 36.51 110.25 -72.80
N LEU A 53 37.67 110.72 -72.33
CA LEU A 53 38.29 110.27 -71.08
C LEU A 53 37.45 110.60 -69.83
N ASP A 54 36.84 111.78 -69.76
CA ASP A 54 35.92 112.17 -68.68
C ASP A 54 34.70 111.22 -68.65
N GLN A 55 34.15 110.85 -69.83
CA GLN A 55 33.06 109.87 -69.94
C GLN A 55 33.50 108.45 -69.57
N GLU A 56 34.71 108.01 -69.97
CA GLU A 56 35.28 106.73 -69.54
C GLU A 56 35.46 106.69 -68.02
N ILE A 57 35.98 107.76 -67.40
CA ILE A 57 36.10 107.89 -65.95
C ILE A 57 34.73 107.83 -65.26
N MET A 58 33.68 108.42 -65.84
CA MET A 58 32.31 108.27 -65.32
C MET A 58 31.81 106.82 -65.44
N ASN A 59 31.99 106.18 -66.60
CA ASN A 59 31.60 104.78 -66.82
C ASN A 59 32.31 103.83 -65.83
N TYR A 60 33.61 104.03 -65.59
CA TYR A 60 34.39 103.25 -64.62
C TYR A 60 33.98 103.54 -63.16
N ARG A 61 33.54 104.77 -62.82
CA ARG A 61 33.00 105.08 -61.49
C ARG A 61 31.66 104.39 -61.25
N ASP A 62 30.75 104.43 -62.23
CA ASP A 62 29.44 103.77 -62.15
C ASP A 62 29.60 102.25 -62.07
N GLU A 63 30.52 101.67 -62.85
CA GLU A 63 30.82 100.25 -62.78
C GLU A 63 31.48 99.88 -61.44
N ALA A 64 32.44 100.66 -60.93
CA ALA A 64 32.99 100.45 -59.59
C ALA A 64 31.91 100.56 -58.49
N GLN A 65 30.89 101.40 -58.66
CA GLN A 65 29.75 101.46 -57.73
C GLN A 65 28.83 100.23 -57.83
N LYS A 66 28.59 99.69 -59.04
CA LYS A 66 27.89 98.41 -59.24
C LYS A 66 28.65 97.26 -58.60
N GLN A 67 29.96 97.13 -58.88
CA GLN A 67 30.81 96.09 -58.32
C GLN A 67 30.85 96.15 -56.78
N ARG A 68 30.92 97.35 -56.17
CA ARG A 68 30.80 97.50 -54.71
C ARG A 68 29.47 97.01 -54.15
N LYS A 69 28.34 97.24 -54.84
CA LYS A 69 27.02 96.72 -54.44
C LYS A 69 26.94 95.19 -54.55
N ILE A 70 27.54 94.62 -55.61
CA ILE A 70 27.62 93.17 -55.81
C ILE A 70 28.47 92.53 -54.71
N ILE A 71 29.66 93.06 -54.42
CA ILE A 71 30.54 92.59 -53.34
C ILE A 71 29.79 92.61 -52.00
N TYR A 72 29.18 93.73 -51.60
CA TYR A 72 28.44 93.83 -50.34
C TYR A 72 27.30 92.80 -50.23
N GLN A 73 26.58 92.52 -51.32
CA GLN A 73 25.54 91.49 -51.35
C GLN A 73 26.14 90.08 -51.21
N LEU A 74 27.25 89.77 -51.91
CA LEU A 74 27.95 88.49 -51.82
C LEU A 74 28.57 88.27 -50.43
N GLU A 75 29.09 89.30 -49.78
CA GLU A 75 29.59 89.23 -48.39
C GLU A 75 28.44 88.94 -47.41
N LYS A 76 27.30 89.62 -47.57
CA LYS A 76 26.10 89.37 -46.76
C LYS A 76 25.53 87.95 -46.97
N GLU A 77 25.62 87.41 -48.18
CA GLU A 77 25.24 86.03 -48.48
C GLU A 77 26.24 85.02 -47.92
N ARG A 78 27.56 85.25 -48.08
CA ARG A 78 28.63 84.48 -47.43
C ARG A 78 28.41 84.37 -45.93
N ASP A 79 28.22 85.50 -45.25
CA ASP A 79 28.08 85.54 -43.80
C ASP A 79 26.77 84.89 -43.33
N ARG A 80 25.70 84.97 -44.14
CA ARG A 80 24.49 84.18 -43.91
C ARG A 80 24.74 82.67 -44.01
N TYR A 81 25.46 82.22 -45.04
CA TYR A 81 25.77 80.79 -45.21
C TYR A 81 26.76 80.26 -44.17
N ILE A 82 27.72 81.05 -43.70
CA ILE A 82 28.61 80.71 -42.57
C ILE A 82 27.78 80.46 -41.30
N ASN A 83 26.88 81.39 -40.98
CA ASN A 83 25.99 81.24 -39.83
C ASN A 83 25.08 80.01 -39.99
N GLU A 84 24.45 79.81 -41.16
CA GLU A 84 23.62 78.62 -41.42
C GLU A 84 24.43 77.32 -41.31
N ALA A 85 25.65 77.26 -41.85
CA ALA A 85 26.52 76.09 -41.75
C ALA A 85 26.92 75.76 -40.29
N SER A 86 27.23 76.79 -39.48
CA SER A 86 27.50 76.64 -38.04
C SER A 86 26.28 76.09 -37.30
N ASP A 87 25.11 76.68 -37.56
CA ASP A 87 23.83 76.34 -36.94
C ASP A 87 23.37 74.91 -37.31
N LEU A 88 23.60 74.49 -38.56
CA LEU A 88 23.39 73.12 -39.02
C LEU A 88 24.37 72.14 -38.33
N THR A 89 25.66 72.49 -38.22
CA THR A 89 26.71 71.68 -37.58
C THR A 89 26.41 71.43 -36.10
N HIS A 90 25.98 72.46 -35.35
CA HIS A 90 25.58 72.32 -33.95
C HIS A 90 24.43 71.32 -33.78
N LYS A 91 23.41 71.40 -34.64
CA LYS A 91 22.25 70.48 -34.63
C LYS A 91 22.63 69.05 -35.03
N VAL A 92 23.64 68.86 -35.87
CA VAL A 92 24.21 67.53 -36.18
C VAL A 92 24.94 66.93 -34.97
N LEU A 93 25.70 67.74 -34.22
CA LEU A 93 26.35 67.29 -32.97
C LEU A 93 25.32 66.94 -31.89
N GLN A 94 24.29 67.78 -31.69
CA GLN A 94 23.22 67.51 -30.72
C GLN A 94 22.51 66.18 -31.03
N HIS A 95 22.07 65.97 -32.29
CA HIS A 95 21.42 64.72 -32.69
C HIS A 95 22.33 63.50 -32.65
N MET A 96 23.66 63.66 -32.71
CA MET A 96 24.60 62.57 -32.51
C MET A 96 24.64 62.14 -31.03
N GLU A 97 24.54 63.07 -30.09
CA GLU A 97 24.48 62.76 -28.66
C GLU A 97 23.10 62.17 -28.26
N ASP A 98 22.02 62.71 -28.82
CA ASP A 98 20.67 62.12 -28.71
C ASP A 98 20.68 60.63 -29.12
N ILE A 99 21.34 60.31 -30.25
CA ILE A 99 21.49 58.93 -30.76
C ILE A 99 22.22 58.04 -29.74
N LYS A 100 23.39 58.45 -29.23
CA LYS A 100 24.14 57.66 -28.25
C LYS A 100 23.33 57.41 -26.98
N MET A 101 22.66 58.44 -26.46
CA MET A 101 21.86 58.33 -25.23
C MET A 101 20.71 57.34 -25.40
N ARG A 102 20.03 57.34 -26.56
CA ARG A 102 18.99 56.34 -26.85
C ARG A 102 19.55 54.95 -27.12
N GLU A 103 20.72 54.82 -27.73
CA GLU A 103 21.40 53.52 -27.90
C GLU A 103 21.83 52.91 -26.56
N MET A 104 22.32 53.73 -25.63
CA MET A 104 22.64 53.31 -24.26
C MET A 104 21.39 52.87 -23.48
N GLN A 105 20.29 53.63 -23.55
CA GLN A 105 19.00 53.24 -22.97
C GLN A 105 18.49 51.91 -23.53
N ILE A 106 18.55 51.71 -24.85
CA ILE A 106 18.16 50.45 -25.49
C ILE A 106 19.04 49.28 -25.02
N PHE A 107 20.34 49.50 -24.79
CA PHE A 107 21.23 48.49 -24.22
C PHE A 107 20.85 48.13 -22.77
N GLU A 108 20.56 49.12 -21.92
CA GLU A 108 20.07 48.88 -20.56
C GLU A 108 18.75 48.11 -20.52
N TYR A 109 17.78 48.48 -21.35
CA TYR A 109 16.51 47.76 -21.42
C TYR A 109 16.67 46.33 -21.97
N LYS A 110 17.57 46.09 -22.94
CA LYS A 110 17.92 44.73 -23.38
C LYS A 110 18.51 43.90 -22.23
N LYS A 111 19.36 44.49 -21.40
CA LYS A 111 19.90 43.83 -20.19
C LYS A 111 18.80 43.50 -19.18
N LYS A 112 17.88 44.45 -18.92
CA LYS A 112 16.70 44.24 -18.05
C LYS A 112 15.78 43.14 -18.56
N ILE A 113 15.56 43.02 -19.88
CA ILE A 113 14.82 41.90 -20.49
C ILE A 113 15.55 40.58 -20.26
N ALA A 114 16.86 40.49 -20.54
CA ALA A 114 17.60 39.24 -20.33
C ALA A 114 17.56 38.78 -18.85
N GLU A 115 17.62 39.72 -17.91
CA GLU A 115 17.46 39.47 -16.47
C GLU A 115 16.01 39.07 -16.09
N ALA A 116 15.00 39.59 -16.78
CA ALA A 116 13.60 39.21 -16.58
C ALA A 116 13.28 37.83 -17.19
N GLU A 117 13.74 37.55 -18.41
CA GLU A 117 13.52 36.28 -19.12
C GLU A 117 14.25 35.11 -18.43
N THR A 118 15.45 35.34 -17.86
CA THR A 118 16.14 34.33 -17.05
C THR A 118 15.41 34.05 -15.73
N LYS A 119 14.91 35.08 -15.03
CA LYS A 119 14.05 34.91 -13.84
C LYS A 119 12.74 34.19 -14.16
N LEU A 120 12.07 34.58 -15.25
CA LEU A 120 10.84 33.96 -15.73
C LEU A 120 11.06 32.47 -15.99
N LYS A 121 12.18 32.09 -16.62
CA LYS A 121 12.51 30.68 -16.89
C LYS A 121 12.90 29.90 -15.62
N GLN A 122 13.55 30.53 -14.64
CA GLN A 122 13.77 29.93 -13.32
C GLN A 122 12.42 29.66 -12.62
N GLN A 123 11.49 30.61 -12.66
CA GLN A 123 10.15 30.48 -12.07
C GLN A 123 9.27 29.46 -12.80
N GLN A 124 9.38 29.34 -14.12
CA GLN A 124 8.74 28.27 -14.91
C GLN A 124 9.23 26.89 -14.42
N ASN A 125 10.54 26.69 -14.31
CA ASN A 125 11.11 25.43 -13.81
C ASN A 125 10.64 25.10 -12.37
N LEU A 126 10.59 26.11 -11.48
CA LEU A 126 10.09 25.94 -10.11
C LEU A 126 8.59 25.60 -10.07
N TYR A 127 7.78 26.27 -10.91
CA TYR A 127 6.36 25.98 -11.05
C TYR A 127 6.12 24.56 -11.58
N GLU A 128 6.87 24.11 -12.57
CA GLU A 128 6.78 22.74 -13.10
C GLU A 128 7.19 21.68 -12.07
N ALA A 129 8.27 21.92 -11.31
CA ALA A 129 8.67 21.05 -10.22
C ALA A 129 7.58 20.93 -9.13
N VAL A 130 7.06 22.07 -8.64
CA VAL A 130 5.98 22.08 -7.63
C VAL A 130 4.68 21.48 -8.18
N ARG A 131 4.39 21.62 -9.48
CA ARG A 131 3.26 20.97 -10.17
C ARG A 131 3.45 19.45 -10.25
N SER A 132 4.67 18.98 -10.50
CA SER A 132 5.02 17.56 -10.51
C SER A 132 4.85 16.96 -9.12
N ASP A 133 5.44 17.56 -8.09
CA ASP A 133 5.27 17.19 -6.67
C ASP A 133 3.79 17.09 -6.29
N ARG A 134 3.01 18.14 -6.61
CA ARG A 134 1.56 18.18 -6.33
C ARG A 134 0.83 17.02 -7.01
N ASN A 135 1.18 16.67 -8.25
CA ASN A 135 0.57 15.55 -8.96
C ASN A 135 0.95 14.20 -8.31
N LEU A 136 2.22 14.02 -7.92
CA LEU A 136 2.69 12.83 -7.21
C LEU A 136 1.96 12.65 -5.88
N TYR A 137 1.95 13.67 -5.01
CA TYR A 137 1.21 13.62 -3.74
C TYR A 137 -0.30 13.45 -3.93
N SER A 138 -0.88 13.94 -5.03
CA SER A 138 -2.29 13.69 -5.37
C SER A 138 -2.55 12.23 -5.78
N LYS A 139 -1.58 11.55 -6.39
CA LYS A 139 -1.67 10.12 -6.74
C LYS A 139 -1.52 9.25 -5.49
N ASN A 140 -0.46 9.47 -4.70
CA ASN A 140 -0.22 8.75 -3.45
C ASN A 140 -1.38 8.90 -2.45
N LEU A 141 -2.04 10.07 -2.42
CA LEU A 141 -3.23 10.30 -1.60
C LEU A 141 -4.42 9.43 -2.02
N ILE A 142 -4.63 9.22 -3.33
CA ILE A 142 -5.70 8.34 -3.83
C ILE A 142 -5.38 6.89 -3.48
N GLU A 143 -4.15 6.44 -3.75
CA GLU A 143 -3.71 5.07 -3.51
C GLU A 143 -3.84 4.68 -2.02
N ALA A 144 -3.36 5.53 -1.09
CA ALA A 144 -3.55 5.33 0.34
C ALA A 144 -5.04 5.33 0.78
N GLN A 145 -5.91 6.05 0.07
CA GLN A 145 -7.33 6.12 0.38
C GLN A 145 -8.13 4.92 -0.16
N ASP A 146 -7.67 4.34 -1.28
CA ASP A 146 -8.16 3.05 -1.79
C ASP A 146 -7.70 1.89 -0.91
N GLU A 147 -6.43 1.86 -0.45
CA GLU A 147 -5.93 0.89 0.53
C GLU A 147 -6.74 0.92 1.84
N ILE A 148 -6.99 2.11 2.40
CA ILE A 148 -7.86 2.29 3.58
C ILE A 148 -9.27 1.74 3.32
N THR A 149 -9.77 1.84 2.09
CA THR A 149 -11.11 1.34 1.71
C THR A 149 -11.13 -0.19 1.59
N GLU A 150 -10.08 -0.79 1.03
CA GLU A 150 -9.92 -2.25 0.98
C GLU A 150 -9.73 -2.84 2.40
N MET A 151 -8.94 -2.20 3.26
CA MET A 151 -8.72 -2.62 4.64
C MET A 151 -10.01 -2.51 5.48
N LYS A 152 -10.84 -1.47 5.25
CA LYS A 152 -12.20 -1.39 5.82
C LYS A 152 -13.11 -2.52 5.33
N ARG A 153 -12.98 -2.98 4.08
CA ARG A 153 -13.72 -4.14 3.56
C ARG A 153 -13.25 -5.45 4.21
N LYS A 154 -11.94 -5.66 4.35
CA LYS A 154 -11.33 -6.80 5.06
C LYS A 154 -11.80 -6.86 6.52
N LEU A 155 -11.78 -5.73 7.23
CA LEU A 155 -12.24 -5.62 8.62
C LEU A 155 -13.74 -5.97 8.77
N LYS A 156 -14.61 -5.55 7.85
CA LYS A 156 -16.03 -5.95 7.86
C LYS A 156 -16.23 -7.46 7.70
N ILE A 157 -15.47 -8.10 6.81
CA ILE A 157 -15.51 -9.56 6.62
C ILE A 157 -15.02 -10.28 7.88
N MET A 158 -13.90 -9.82 8.45
CA MET A 158 -13.32 -10.38 9.67
C MET A 158 -14.23 -10.24 10.89
N ASN A 159 -14.92 -9.10 11.06
CA ASN A 159 -15.93 -8.96 12.12
C ASN A 159 -17.08 -9.96 11.92
N HIS A 160 -17.58 -10.15 10.70
CA HIS A 160 -18.63 -11.13 10.44
C HIS A 160 -18.16 -12.57 10.73
N GLN A 161 -16.90 -12.91 10.45
CA GLN A 161 -16.31 -14.20 10.85
C GLN A 161 -16.19 -14.34 12.37
N ILE A 162 -15.82 -13.28 13.10
CA ILE A 162 -15.79 -13.27 14.57
C ILE A 162 -17.20 -13.50 15.15
N ASP A 163 -18.23 -12.88 14.57
CA ASP A 163 -19.61 -13.03 15.02
C ASP A 163 -20.19 -14.42 14.68
N GLN A 164 -19.87 -14.98 13.50
CA GLN A 164 -20.17 -16.40 13.18
C GLN A 164 -19.51 -17.37 14.18
N LEU A 165 -18.24 -17.17 14.51
CA LEU A 165 -17.52 -18.00 15.48
C LEU A 165 -18.08 -17.86 16.91
N ARG A 166 -18.58 -16.68 17.29
CA ARG A 166 -19.31 -16.48 18.54
C ARG A 166 -20.64 -17.24 18.57
N GLU A 167 -21.41 -17.20 17.49
CA GLU A 167 -22.65 -17.98 17.38
C GLU A 167 -22.37 -19.50 17.43
N GLU A 168 -21.31 -19.97 16.77
CA GLU A 168 -20.85 -21.36 16.90
C GLU A 168 -20.45 -21.74 18.34
N ILE A 169 -19.72 -20.88 19.05
CA ILE A 169 -19.33 -21.10 20.45
C ILE A 169 -20.57 -21.17 21.34
N ASN A 170 -21.46 -20.17 21.26
CA ASN A 170 -22.69 -20.12 22.04
C ASN A 170 -23.59 -21.36 21.78
N SER A 171 -23.62 -21.84 20.54
CA SER A 171 -24.35 -23.05 20.14
C SER A 171 -23.72 -24.32 20.75
N LYS A 172 -22.38 -24.45 20.69
CA LYS A 172 -21.63 -25.57 21.29
C LYS A 172 -21.72 -25.57 22.81
N GLU A 173 -21.66 -24.42 23.47
CA GLU A 173 -21.90 -24.28 24.91
C GLU A 173 -23.34 -24.67 25.28
N SER A 174 -24.34 -24.25 24.50
CA SER A 174 -25.75 -24.63 24.69
C SER A 174 -25.99 -26.13 24.48
N ALA A 175 -25.22 -26.80 23.63
CA ALA A 175 -25.24 -28.25 23.47
C ALA A 175 -24.58 -28.96 24.66
N LEU A 176 -23.39 -28.50 25.08
CA LEU A 176 -22.64 -29.05 26.20
C LEU A 176 -23.44 -28.98 27.53
N VAL A 177 -24.18 -27.89 27.77
CA VAL A 177 -25.06 -27.76 28.94
C VAL A 177 -26.20 -28.79 28.90
N LYS A 178 -26.79 -29.08 27.74
CA LYS A 178 -27.83 -30.12 27.59
C LYS A 178 -27.26 -31.52 27.82
N GLU A 179 -26.10 -31.81 27.24
CA GLU A 179 -25.40 -33.09 27.42
C GLU A 179 -25.01 -33.30 28.90
N HIS A 180 -24.55 -32.26 29.59
CA HIS A 180 -24.23 -32.34 31.02
C HIS A 180 -25.47 -32.59 31.89
N LEU A 181 -26.62 -31.96 31.58
CA LEU A 181 -27.88 -32.23 32.28
C LEU A 181 -28.39 -33.65 32.05
N GLU A 182 -28.26 -34.17 30.82
CA GLU A 182 -28.66 -35.54 30.48
C GLU A 182 -27.72 -36.58 31.12
N PHE A 183 -26.41 -36.30 31.16
CA PHE A 183 -25.44 -37.11 31.92
C PHE A 183 -25.84 -37.18 33.41
N GLN A 184 -26.17 -36.06 34.04
CA GLN A 184 -26.65 -36.04 35.44
C GLN A 184 -27.98 -36.81 35.63
N ARG A 185 -28.83 -36.91 34.61
CA ARG A 185 -30.06 -37.73 34.65
C ARG A 185 -29.70 -39.22 34.63
N VAL A 186 -28.91 -39.63 33.63
CA VAL A 186 -28.46 -41.03 33.45
C VAL A 186 -27.63 -41.52 34.64
N GLU A 187 -26.80 -40.66 35.25
CA GLU A 187 -26.01 -41.04 36.44
C GLU A 187 -26.89 -41.31 37.67
N LYS A 188 -27.96 -40.52 37.87
CA LYS A 188 -28.95 -40.78 38.93
C LYS A 188 -29.75 -42.07 38.68
N GLU A 189 -30.14 -42.32 37.43
CA GLU A 189 -30.85 -43.55 37.04
C GLU A 189 -29.95 -44.79 37.20
N LYS A 190 -28.67 -44.70 36.83
CA LYS A 190 -27.65 -45.73 37.08
C LYS A 190 -27.50 -46.07 38.56
N GLU A 191 -27.35 -45.07 39.43
CA GLU A 191 -27.18 -45.33 40.88
C GLU A 191 -28.48 -45.82 41.54
N ALA A 192 -29.66 -45.40 41.06
CA ALA A 192 -30.94 -45.98 41.47
C ALA A 192 -31.07 -47.46 41.08
N LEU A 193 -30.80 -47.81 39.81
CA LEU A 193 -30.81 -49.20 39.32
C LEU A 193 -29.78 -50.08 40.03
N LYS A 194 -28.63 -49.51 40.41
CA LYS A 194 -27.57 -50.19 41.18
C LYS A 194 -27.99 -50.48 42.61
N ALA A 195 -28.68 -49.54 43.27
CA ALA A 195 -29.28 -49.76 44.59
C ALA A 195 -30.41 -50.81 44.55
N GLU A 196 -31.26 -50.78 43.52
CA GLU A 196 -32.29 -51.77 43.28
C GLU A 196 -31.70 -53.16 43.00
N LEU A 197 -30.68 -53.26 42.15
CA LEU A 197 -29.94 -54.50 41.90
C LEU A 197 -29.29 -55.06 43.18
N GLN A 198 -28.76 -54.21 44.05
CA GLN A 198 -28.20 -54.62 45.34
C GLN A 198 -29.30 -55.17 46.28
N LYS A 199 -30.46 -54.51 46.34
CA LYS A 199 -31.64 -55.00 47.08
C LYS A 199 -32.15 -56.34 46.54
N MET A 200 -32.26 -56.49 45.22
CA MET A 200 -32.69 -57.75 44.59
C MET A 200 -31.68 -58.89 44.82
N LYS A 201 -30.37 -58.60 44.82
CA LYS A 201 -29.34 -59.57 45.20
C LYS A 201 -29.45 -60.00 46.66
N GLN A 202 -29.68 -59.06 47.57
CA GLN A 202 -29.89 -59.35 49.00
C GLN A 202 -31.12 -60.26 49.20
N GLN A 203 -32.25 -59.91 48.58
CA GLN A 203 -33.48 -60.73 48.64
C GLN A 203 -33.30 -62.12 48.02
N ALA A 204 -32.55 -62.24 46.92
CA ALA A 204 -32.23 -63.54 46.31
C ALA A 204 -31.33 -64.39 47.21
N GLN A 205 -30.37 -63.77 47.91
CA GLN A 205 -29.50 -64.46 48.88
C GLN A 205 -30.27 -64.92 50.12
N GLU A 206 -31.15 -64.08 50.68
CA GLU A 206 -32.06 -64.43 51.78
C GLU A 206 -33.00 -65.58 51.38
N THR A 207 -33.58 -65.50 50.18
CA THR A 207 -34.45 -66.56 49.63
C THR A 207 -33.68 -67.86 49.43
N LYS A 208 -32.44 -67.81 48.93
CA LYS A 208 -31.59 -69.00 48.82
C LYS A 208 -31.29 -69.61 50.19
N GLN A 209 -30.88 -68.80 51.16
CA GLN A 209 -30.63 -69.28 52.54
C GLN A 209 -31.90 -69.90 53.17
N PHE A 210 -33.08 -69.36 52.87
CA PHE A 210 -34.34 -69.97 53.29
C PHE A 210 -34.54 -71.34 52.64
N ILE A 211 -34.31 -71.48 51.32
CA ILE A 211 -34.40 -72.75 50.60
C ILE A 211 -33.38 -73.77 51.14
N ASP A 212 -32.10 -73.38 51.27
CA ASP A 212 -31.03 -74.23 51.78
C ASP A 212 -31.37 -74.79 53.19
N ASN A 213 -32.03 -73.98 54.04
CA ASN A 213 -32.56 -74.39 55.34
C ASN A 213 -33.80 -75.31 55.26
N GLN A 214 -34.75 -75.04 54.36
CA GLN A 214 -35.93 -75.90 54.17
C GLN A 214 -35.53 -77.28 53.65
N GLU A 215 -34.62 -77.36 52.67
CA GLU A 215 -34.06 -78.64 52.22
C GLU A 215 -33.31 -79.36 53.36
N ALA A 216 -32.62 -78.63 54.24
CA ALA A 216 -31.95 -79.22 55.39
C ALA A 216 -32.93 -79.81 56.42
N GLU A 217 -34.12 -79.22 56.57
CA GLU A 217 -35.21 -79.78 57.39
C GLU A 217 -35.89 -80.95 56.69
N GLU A 218 -36.17 -80.86 55.39
CA GLU A 218 -36.69 -81.96 54.57
C GLU A 218 -35.78 -83.20 54.66
N ARG A 219 -34.45 -83.01 54.55
CA ARG A 219 -33.46 -84.08 54.74
C ARG A 219 -33.51 -84.73 56.13
N LYS A 220 -33.85 -83.99 57.19
CA LYS A 220 -34.09 -84.57 58.54
C LYS A 220 -35.40 -85.34 58.59
N LEU A 221 -36.48 -84.77 58.07
CA LEU A 221 -37.82 -85.39 58.06
C LEU A 221 -37.83 -86.69 57.23
N LEU A 222 -37.21 -86.70 56.05
CA LEU A 222 -37.01 -87.90 55.24
C LEU A 222 -36.21 -88.97 55.98
N LYS A 223 -35.18 -88.59 56.75
CA LYS A 223 -34.44 -89.54 57.60
C LYS A 223 -35.34 -90.10 58.72
N ILE A 224 -36.10 -89.25 59.41
CA ILE A 224 -37.04 -89.69 60.46
C ILE A 224 -38.08 -90.67 59.90
N ILE A 225 -38.61 -90.40 58.69
CA ILE A 225 -39.52 -91.31 57.98
C ILE A 225 -38.81 -92.64 57.66
N SER A 226 -37.59 -92.61 57.12
CA SER A 226 -36.81 -93.82 56.83
C SER A 226 -36.51 -94.65 58.08
N ASP A 227 -36.11 -94.02 59.17
CA ASP A 227 -35.82 -94.69 60.45
C ASP A 227 -37.11 -95.29 61.05
N ALA A 228 -38.26 -94.61 60.92
CA ALA A 228 -39.57 -95.10 61.35
C ALA A 228 -40.15 -96.23 60.45
N ASP A 229 -39.97 -96.16 59.13
CA ASP A 229 -40.35 -97.22 58.19
C ASP A 229 -39.52 -98.50 58.45
N ALA A 230 -38.22 -98.34 58.72
CA ALA A 230 -37.34 -99.44 59.10
C ALA A 230 -37.74 -100.07 60.46
N GLU A 231 -38.11 -99.24 61.43
CA GLU A 231 -38.61 -99.70 62.73
C GLU A 231 -39.95 -100.44 62.61
N ARG A 232 -40.92 -99.90 61.85
CA ARG A 232 -42.18 -100.58 61.53
C ARG A 232 -41.92 -101.94 60.85
N LEU A 233 -40.90 -102.04 60.00
CA LEU A 233 -40.52 -103.28 59.35
C LEU A 233 -39.85 -104.29 60.32
N ARG A 234 -39.11 -103.84 61.33
CA ARG A 234 -38.63 -104.69 62.44
C ARG A 234 -39.80 -105.25 63.24
N GLN A 235 -40.65 -104.37 63.76
CA GLN A 235 -41.83 -104.74 64.56
C GLN A 235 -42.79 -105.67 63.81
N LYS A 236 -42.95 -105.49 62.48
CA LYS A 236 -43.71 -106.44 61.67
C LYS A 236 -43.08 -107.84 61.64
N LYS A 237 -41.75 -107.94 61.47
CA LYS A 237 -41.07 -109.25 61.47
C LYS A 237 -41.17 -109.95 62.83
N GLU A 238 -41.08 -109.21 63.92
CA GLU A 238 -41.29 -109.73 65.28
C GLU A 238 -42.73 -110.23 65.47
N LEU A 239 -43.74 -109.49 64.98
CA LEU A 239 -45.13 -109.93 64.97
C LEU A 239 -45.34 -111.18 64.11
N ASP A 240 -44.77 -111.23 62.90
CA ASP A 240 -44.84 -112.40 62.01
C ASP A 240 -44.15 -113.63 62.66
N GLN A 241 -43.07 -113.44 63.42
CA GLN A 241 -42.43 -114.50 64.21
C GLN A 241 -43.33 -114.98 65.37
N VAL A 242 -43.91 -114.07 66.16
CA VAL A 242 -44.83 -114.42 67.26
C VAL A 242 -46.08 -115.16 66.74
N ILE A 243 -46.56 -114.81 65.53
CA ILE A 243 -47.63 -115.54 64.84
C ILE A 243 -47.17 -116.97 64.46
N SER A 244 -45.96 -117.13 63.94
CA SER A 244 -45.39 -118.46 63.63
C SER A 244 -45.23 -119.32 64.89
N GLU A 245 -44.71 -118.75 65.98
CA GLU A 245 -44.58 -119.44 67.28
C GLU A 245 -45.95 -119.84 67.85
N ARG A 246 -46.95 -118.95 67.78
CA ARG A 246 -48.34 -119.24 68.14
C ARG A 246 -48.90 -120.42 67.33
N ASP A 247 -48.66 -120.46 66.02
CA ASP A 247 -49.23 -121.49 65.14
C ASP A 247 -48.52 -122.84 65.30
N ILE A 248 -47.23 -122.85 65.59
CA ILE A 248 -46.48 -124.04 66.03
C ILE A 248 -47.04 -124.56 67.36
N LEU A 249 -47.23 -123.69 68.36
CA LEU A 249 -47.79 -124.06 69.66
C LEU A 249 -49.24 -124.56 69.55
N GLY A 250 -50.08 -123.91 68.74
CA GLY A 250 -51.45 -124.37 68.44
C GLY A 250 -51.46 -125.75 67.79
N THR A 251 -50.57 -125.99 66.82
CA THR A 251 -50.41 -127.30 66.18
C THR A 251 -49.95 -128.38 67.18
N GLN A 252 -49.04 -128.06 68.10
CA GLN A 252 -48.63 -128.97 69.16
C GLN A 252 -49.78 -129.27 70.14
N LEU A 253 -50.57 -128.26 70.51
CA LEU A 253 -51.68 -128.39 71.46
C LEU A 253 -52.82 -129.24 70.88
N VAL A 254 -53.13 -129.12 69.59
CA VAL A 254 -54.04 -130.03 68.88
C VAL A 254 -53.54 -131.48 68.97
N ARG A 255 -52.27 -131.74 68.64
CA ARG A 255 -51.69 -133.10 68.73
C ARG A 255 -51.75 -133.68 70.15
N ARG A 256 -51.52 -132.86 71.18
CA ARG A 256 -51.65 -133.30 72.58
C ARG A 256 -53.09 -133.60 72.99
N ASN A 257 -54.07 -132.90 72.43
CA ASN A 257 -55.49 -133.23 72.61
C ASN A 257 -55.86 -134.54 71.91
N ASP A 258 -55.33 -134.80 70.71
CA ASP A 258 -55.52 -136.08 70.00
C ASP A 258 -54.90 -137.26 70.76
N GLU A 259 -53.68 -137.08 71.29
CA GLU A 259 -53.04 -138.05 72.20
C GLU A 259 -53.87 -138.31 73.46
N LEU A 260 -54.43 -137.26 74.07
CA LEU A 260 -55.34 -137.38 75.22
C LEU A 260 -56.63 -138.15 74.86
N ALA A 261 -57.23 -137.87 73.71
CA ALA A 261 -58.42 -138.58 73.24
C ALA A 261 -58.13 -140.09 73.01
N LEU A 262 -56.98 -140.41 72.41
CA LEU A 262 -56.49 -141.78 72.26
C LEU A 262 -56.25 -142.46 73.61
N LEU A 263 -55.73 -141.74 74.61
CA LEU A 263 -55.55 -142.26 75.97
C LEU A 263 -56.88 -142.51 76.67
N TYR A 264 -57.86 -141.60 76.57
CA TYR A 264 -59.20 -141.80 77.13
C TYR A 264 -59.91 -143.02 76.53
N GLU A 265 -59.88 -143.18 75.21
CA GLU A 265 -60.51 -144.34 74.56
C GLU A 265 -59.75 -145.65 74.88
N LYS A 266 -58.42 -145.60 75.04
CA LYS A 266 -57.61 -146.73 75.55
C LYS A 266 -57.99 -147.11 76.98
N ILE A 267 -58.17 -146.14 77.89
CA ILE A 267 -58.62 -146.39 79.27
C ILE A 267 -60.02 -147.02 79.26
N LYS A 268 -60.95 -146.50 78.45
CA LYS A 268 -62.31 -147.03 78.29
C LYS A 268 -62.33 -148.48 77.76
N ILE A 269 -61.47 -148.81 76.79
CA ILE A 269 -61.27 -150.19 76.31
C ILE A 269 -60.69 -151.07 77.44
N GLN A 270 -59.67 -150.60 78.16
CA GLN A 270 -59.07 -151.32 79.28
C GLN A 270 -60.08 -151.55 80.41
N GLN A 271 -60.93 -150.58 80.74
CA GLN A 271 -61.99 -150.73 81.74
C GLN A 271 -63.07 -151.74 81.29
N SER A 272 -63.43 -151.73 80.00
CA SER A 272 -64.35 -152.73 79.41
C SER A 272 -63.76 -154.15 79.47
N MET A 273 -62.46 -154.31 79.22
CA MET A 273 -61.76 -155.58 79.41
C MET A 273 -61.63 -155.95 80.90
N LEU A 274 -61.40 -154.99 81.79
CA LEU A 274 -61.28 -155.21 83.23
C LEU A 274 -62.62 -155.71 83.80
N ASN A 275 -63.74 -155.05 83.47
CA ASN A 275 -65.07 -155.47 83.91
C ASN A 275 -65.44 -156.88 83.37
N LYS A 276 -65.07 -157.20 82.12
CA LYS A 276 -65.23 -158.58 81.58
C LYS A 276 -64.36 -159.59 82.33
N GLY A 277 -63.11 -159.22 82.60
CA GLY A 277 -62.18 -160.01 83.40
C GLY A 277 -62.64 -160.20 84.84
N GLU A 278 -63.30 -159.20 85.43
CA GLU A 278 -63.88 -159.23 86.77
C GLU A 278 -65.12 -160.12 86.83
N ILE A 279 -66.01 -160.09 85.83
CA ILE A 279 -67.13 -161.02 85.72
C ILE A 279 -66.62 -162.46 85.61
N GLN A 280 -65.63 -162.72 84.74
CA GLN A 280 -65.00 -164.03 84.61
C GLN A 280 -64.22 -164.44 85.87
N TYR A 281 -63.56 -163.49 86.54
CA TYR A 281 -62.87 -163.73 87.80
C TYR A 281 -63.85 -164.06 88.91
N ASN A 282 -65.00 -163.38 89.00
CA ASN A 282 -66.03 -163.67 90.00
C ASN A 282 -66.71 -165.03 89.74
N GLN A 283 -66.97 -165.39 88.47
CA GLN A 283 -67.35 -166.76 88.10
C GLN A 283 -66.28 -167.77 88.55
N ARG A 284 -64.99 -167.51 88.25
CA ARG A 284 -63.89 -168.35 88.71
C ARG A 284 -63.67 -168.32 90.21
N VAL A 285 -64.03 -167.26 90.94
CA VAL A 285 -63.98 -167.17 92.41
C VAL A 285 -65.10 -168.00 93.03
N GLU A 286 -66.26 -168.12 92.36
CA GLU A 286 -67.36 -168.98 92.81
C GLU A 286 -67.13 -170.46 92.45
N ASP A 287 -66.57 -170.76 91.27
CA ASP A 287 -65.94 -172.07 90.98
C ASP A 287 -64.90 -172.39 92.04
N ILE A 288 -64.05 -171.41 92.39
CA ILE A 288 -63.04 -171.52 93.44
C ILE A 288 -63.67 -171.48 94.84
N ARG A 289 -64.93 -171.12 95.04
CA ARG A 289 -65.62 -171.22 96.34
C ARG A 289 -66.12 -172.65 96.54
N LEU A 290 -66.72 -173.24 95.51
CA LEU A 290 -67.03 -174.66 95.44
C LEU A 290 -65.74 -175.49 95.59
N LEU A 291 -64.72 -175.19 94.76
CA LEU A 291 -63.41 -175.83 94.82
C LEU A 291 -62.59 -175.41 96.05
N LYS A 292 -62.94 -174.40 96.87
CA LYS A 292 -62.36 -174.13 98.21
C LYS A 292 -63.18 -174.71 99.35
N MET A 293 -64.40 -175.17 99.13
CA MET A 293 -64.98 -176.20 99.99
C MET A 293 -64.22 -177.52 99.74
N GLU A 294 -64.01 -177.88 98.47
CA GLU A 294 -63.21 -179.03 98.06
C GLU A 294 -61.70 -178.88 98.40
N ILE A 295 -61.14 -177.68 98.45
CA ILE A 295 -59.75 -177.42 98.87
C ILE A 295 -59.65 -177.03 100.36
N LYS A 296 -60.75 -176.80 101.10
CA LYS A 296 -60.74 -176.96 102.57
C LYS A 296 -60.74 -178.43 102.99
N LYS A 297 -61.26 -179.31 102.14
CA LYS A 297 -60.94 -180.76 102.11
C LYS A 297 -59.43 -180.96 101.83
N LEU A 298 -58.93 -180.51 100.68
CA LEU A 298 -57.61 -180.88 100.10
C LEU A 298 -56.39 -179.97 100.38
N ARG A 299 -56.51 -178.89 101.16
CA ARG A 299 -55.35 -178.08 101.66
C ARG A 299 -55.26 -177.99 103.18
N ARG A 300 -56.06 -178.79 103.88
CA ARG A 300 -55.57 -179.45 105.11
C ARG A 300 -54.28 -180.25 104.84
N GLU A 301 -54.00 -180.60 103.58
CA GLU A 301 -52.87 -181.44 103.15
C GLU A 301 -51.56 -180.68 102.74
N LYS A 302 -51.42 -179.31 102.62
CA LYS A 302 -50.20 -178.64 101.95
C LYS A 302 -49.98 -177.04 101.96
N GLY A 303 -48.89 -176.29 102.39
CA GLY A 303 -48.68 -174.75 102.10
C GLY A 303 -47.28 -173.85 102.19
N ILE A 304 -46.93 -172.73 101.29
CA ILE A 304 -45.62 -171.81 100.85
C ILE A 304 -45.52 -170.14 100.29
N LEU A 305 -44.49 -169.45 99.50
CA LEU A 305 -43.94 -167.88 99.32
C LEU A 305 -43.51 -166.89 97.95
N ALA A 306 -42.75 -165.64 97.90
CA ALA A 306 -42.45 -164.44 96.79
C ALA A 306 -41.04 -163.47 96.63
N LYS A 307 -40.52 -162.25 95.95
CA LYS A 307 -40.69 -160.81 95.18
C LYS A 307 -39.43 -159.87 94.43
N THR A 308 -39.42 -158.51 93.88
CA THR A 308 -38.40 -157.62 92.91
C THR A 308 -38.09 -155.92 92.83
N VAL A 309 -37.22 -155.13 91.94
CA VAL A 309 -36.69 -153.55 91.84
C VAL A 309 -36.01 -152.72 90.46
N ALA A 310 -35.70 -151.29 90.24
CA ALA A 310 -34.98 -150.39 89.04
C ALA A 310 -34.40 -148.75 89.06
N ASN A 311 -33.83 -147.90 88.00
CA ASN A 311 -33.11 -146.41 87.92
C ASN A 311 -32.85 -145.39 86.54
N VAL A 312 -32.34 -144.01 86.45
CA VAL A 312 -32.04 -142.91 85.25
C VAL A 312 -31.15 -141.43 85.25
N GLU A 313 -30.81 -140.53 84.14
CA GLU A 313 -29.75 -139.28 83.89
C GLU A 313 -29.83 -137.91 82.80
N ASP A 314 -28.92 -136.76 82.61
CA ASP A 314 -28.87 -135.38 81.67
C ASP A 314 -27.54 -134.24 81.55
N LEU A 315 -27.08 -132.99 80.90
CA LEU A 315 -27.11 -131.76 79.78
C LEU A 315 -25.80 -130.65 79.57
N ARG A 316 -25.41 -129.34 78.97
CA ARG A 316 -25.69 -127.95 78.10
C ARG A 316 -24.52 -126.73 77.66
N PRO A 317 -24.54 -125.63 76.67
CA PRO A 317 -23.51 -124.44 76.14
C PRO A 317 -23.90 -122.83 75.65
N ALA A 318 -23.33 -121.64 74.97
CA ALA A 318 -22.13 -120.75 74.27
C ALA A 318 -22.22 -119.07 73.78
N THR A 319 -21.28 -118.18 73.07
CA THR A 319 -21.16 -116.53 72.79
C THR A 319 -20.33 -115.60 71.58
N GLN A 320 -20.28 -114.15 71.32
CA GLN A 320 -19.58 -113.14 70.18
C GLN A 320 -19.30 -111.41 70.16
N ALA A 321 -18.72 -110.54 69.12
CA ALA A 321 -18.29 -108.93 68.93
C ALA A 321 -18.12 -108.07 67.44
N PRO A 322 -17.57 -106.79 66.86
CA PRO A 322 -16.92 -105.27 66.95
C PRO A 322 -17.31 -103.92 65.93
N MET A 323 -16.79 -102.68 65.32
CA MET A 323 -15.61 -101.56 64.98
C MET A 323 -15.87 -99.97 64.28
N LYS A 324 -14.96 -98.93 63.74
CA LYS A 324 -15.10 -97.34 63.23
C LYS A 324 -13.99 -96.26 62.43
N ASP A 325 -14.19 -94.99 61.70
CA ASP A 325 -13.28 -93.63 61.33
C ASP A 325 -13.55 -92.32 60.20
N SER A 326 -12.82 -91.05 60.00
CA SER A 326 -12.96 -89.76 58.95
C SER A 326 -11.98 -88.34 58.71
N LEU A 327 -12.07 -87.23 57.73
CA LEU A 327 -11.22 -85.83 57.43
C LEU A 327 -11.50 -84.52 56.31
N PHE A 328 -10.80 -83.24 56.11
CA PHE A 328 -10.94 -81.92 55.09
C PHE A 328 -9.76 -80.69 54.81
N THR A 329 -9.54 -79.37 54.16
CA THR A 329 -10.00 -77.98 53.36
C THR A 329 -8.85 -76.91 52.63
N GLU A 330 -8.67 -75.56 52.04
CA GLU A 330 -9.17 -74.05 51.56
C GLU A 330 -8.28 -72.88 50.62
N ALA A 331 -8.57 -71.49 50.19
CA ALA A 331 -7.81 -70.37 49.21
C ALA A 331 -8.03 -68.65 48.98
N SER A 332 -7.39 -67.68 48.08
CA SER A 332 -7.50 -66.04 47.80
C SER A 332 -6.81 -65.01 46.57
N ASP A 333 -6.92 -63.56 46.34
CA ASP A 333 -6.48 -62.50 45.11
C ASP A 333 -6.23 -60.76 45.10
N ASN A 334 -5.97 -59.80 44.00
CA ASN A 334 -5.48 -58.22 43.87
C ASN A 334 -5.63 -57.02 42.59
N GLN A 335 -5.14 -55.62 42.47
CA GLN A 335 -5.36 -54.38 41.38
C GLN A 335 -4.56 -52.83 41.19
N GLU A 336 -4.54 -51.85 40.09
CA GLU A 336 -3.98 -50.29 39.86
C GLU A 336 -4.22 -49.27 38.47
N ARG A 337 -3.86 -47.95 37.87
CA ARG A 337 -3.22 -46.41 37.87
C ARG A 337 -3.28 -45.26 36.56
N GLY A 338 -2.96 -43.82 36.45
CA GLY A 338 -2.81 -42.78 35.19
C GLY A 338 -2.79 -41.09 35.12
N GLY A 339 -2.51 -40.30 33.98
CA GLY A 339 -2.95 -38.82 33.67
C GLY A 339 -2.10 -37.58 33.05
N GLU A 340 -1.95 -37.34 31.71
CA GLU A 340 -1.33 -36.10 31.07
C GLU A 340 -1.76 -35.86 29.58
N LEU A 341 -2.28 -34.67 29.15
CA LEU A 341 -2.46 -34.23 27.71
C LEU A 341 -3.13 -32.84 27.48
N LEU A 342 -4.02 -32.39 28.36
CA LEU A 342 -5.00 -31.29 28.08
C LEU A 342 -4.44 -29.85 28.05
N LEU A 343 -3.14 -29.62 28.22
CA LEU A 343 -2.56 -28.27 28.31
C LEU A 343 -2.22 -27.66 26.94
N GLN A 344 -1.91 -28.48 25.93
CA GLN A 344 -1.15 -28.08 24.74
C GLN A 344 -1.98 -27.39 23.64
N GLU A 345 -3.31 -27.50 23.69
CA GLU A 345 -4.20 -26.91 22.67
C GLU A 345 -4.59 -25.45 22.96
N LYS A 346 -4.66 -25.08 24.24
CA LYS A 346 -5.05 -23.72 24.68
C LYS A 346 -4.04 -22.64 24.29
N GLU A 347 -2.75 -22.98 24.21
CA GLU A 347 -1.70 -22.01 23.89
C GLU A 347 -1.70 -21.56 22.41
N LYS A 348 -2.06 -22.45 21.48
CA LYS A 348 -2.01 -22.15 20.03
C LYS A 348 -2.97 -21.05 19.61
N LEU A 349 -4.23 -21.12 20.08
CA LEU A 349 -5.29 -20.15 19.80
C LEU A 349 -4.94 -18.72 20.23
N TYR A 350 -4.15 -18.55 21.29
CA TYR A 350 -3.72 -17.24 21.77
C TYR A 350 -2.70 -16.56 20.83
N VAL A 351 -1.85 -17.34 20.17
CA VAL A 351 -0.81 -16.84 19.26
C VAL A 351 -1.40 -16.34 17.95
N GLU A 352 -2.36 -17.06 17.37
CA GLU A 352 -3.03 -16.64 16.11
C GLU A 352 -3.82 -15.34 16.29
N LEU A 353 -4.60 -15.20 17.38
CA LEU A 353 -5.39 -14.00 17.65
C LEU A 353 -4.50 -12.74 17.76
N LYS A 354 -3.32 -12.88 18.38
CA LYS A 354 -2.31 -11.80 18.50
C LYS A 354 -1.73 -11.40 17.15
N HIS A 355 -1.60 -12.32 16.19
CA HIS A 355 -1.01 -12.08 14.87
C HIS A 355 -2.01 -11.47 13.85
N ILE A 356 -3.30 -11.48 14.18
CA ILE A 356 -4.38 -10.88 13.37
C ILE A 356 -4.59 -9.41 13.76
N LEU A 357 -4.58 -9.08 15.05
CA LEU A 357 -4.78 -7.72 15.56
C LEU A 357 -3.71 -6.72 15.05
N SER A 358 -2.47 -7.18 14.83
CA SER A 358 -1.38 -6.38 14.28
C SER A 358 -1.50 -6.07 12.78
N ARG A 359 -2.54 -6.56 12.09
CA ARG A 359 -2.78 -6.33 10.65
C ARG A 359 -4.01 -5.44 10.37
N GLN A 360 -4.60 -4.82 11.37
CA GLN A 360 -5.57 -3.73 11.15
C GLN A 360 -4.85 -2.51 10.52
N PRO A 361 -5.53 -1.66 9.74
CA PRO A 361 -4.92 -0.45 9.19
C PRO A 361 -4.56 0.50 10.35
N GLY A 362 -3.27 0.55 10.69
CA GLY A 362 -2.77 1.22 11.89
C GLY A 362 -2.88 2.75 11.83
N PRO A 363 -2.64 3.44 12.96
CA PRO A 363 -2.60 4.90 13.00
C PRO A 363 -1.60 5.48 11.99
N GLU A 364 -0.49 4.78 11.72
CA GLU A 364 0.52 5.14 10.71
C GLU A 364 -0.09 5.40 9.31
N ALA A 365 -1.09 4.62 8.89
CA ALA A 365 -1.74 4.82 7.58
C ALA A 365 -2.64 6.07 7.57
N ALA A 366 -3.27 6.40 8.71
CA ALA A 366 -4.03 7.63 8.87
C ALA A 366 -3.11 8.86 8.95
N GLU A 367 -1.96 8.75 9.63
CA GLU A 367 -0.94 9.79 9.68
C GLU A 367 -0.33 10.05 8.29
N GLN A 368 0.02 8.99 7.53
CA GLN A 368 0.51 9.15 6.16
C GLN A 368 -0.53 9.82 5.25
N LEU A 369 -1.81 9.43 5.34
CA LEU A 369 -2.90 10.10 4.63
C LEU A 369 -2.99 11.59 5.00
N GLN A 370 -2.91 11.92 6.30
CA GLN A 370 -2.94 13.29 6.79
C GLN A 370 -1.73 14.11 6.32
N ILE A 371 -0.52 13.53 6.35
CA ILE A 371 0.72 14.14 5.84
C ILE A 371 0.59 14.41 4.34
N TYR A 372 0.08 13.47 3.54
CA TYR A 372 -0.16 13.69 2.11
C TYR A 372 -1.22 14.77 1.85
N GLN A 373 -2.34 14.79 2.57
CA GLN A 373 -3.33 15.88 2.44
C GLN A 373 -2.76 17.26 2.81
N GLN A 374 -1.97 17.34 3.87
CA GLN A 374 -1.34 18.59 4.32
C GLN A 374 -0.27 19.07 3.34
N THR A 375 0.58 18.17 2.84
CA THR A 375 1.61 18.45 1.84
C THR A 375 0.99 18.89 0.51
N LEU A 376 -0.05 18.19 0.05
CA LEU A 376 -0.81 18.54 -1.16
C LEU A 376 -1.45 19.93 -1.06
N ARG A 377 -2.01 20.28 0.11
CA ARG A 377 -2.53 21.64 0.38
C ARG A 377 -1.42 22.70 0.36
N GLN A 378 -0.24 22.42 0.94
CA GLN A 378 0.89 23.35 0.93
C GLN A 378 1.45 23.55 -0.50
N LYS A 379 1.74 22.46 -1.24
CA LYS A 379 2.20 22.52 -2.63
C LYS A 379 1.17 23.23 -3.54
N THR A 380 -0.13 23.05 -3.31
CA THR A 380 -1.19 23.77 -4.04
C THR A 380 -1.21 25.28 -3.72
N LYS A 381 -0.88 25.71 -2.48
CA LYS A 381 -0.70 27.14 -2.16
C LYS A 381 0.55 27.72 -2.84
N GLN A 382 1.69 27.01 -2.78
CA GLN A 382 2.93 27.40 -3.45
C GLN A 382 2.74 27.54 -4.96
N LEU A 383 2.04 26.59 -5.60
CA LEU A 383 1.74 26.62 -7.03
C LEU A 383 0.91 27.85 -7.44
N LYS A 384 -0.03 28.30 -6.59
CA LYS A 384 -0.79 29.54 -6.83
C LYS A 384 0.09 30.79 -6.73
N ALA A 385 0.96 30.87 -5.73
CA ALA A 385 1.90 32.00 -5.58
C ALA A 385 2.87 32.10 -6.77
N LEU A 386 3.49 30.97 -7.13
CA LEU A 386 4.36 30.86 -8.30
C LEU A 386 3.63 31.24 -9.60
N SER A 387 2.37 30.84 -9.77
CA SER A 387 1.56 31.25 -10.93
C SER A 387 1.32 32.76 -10.99
N SER A 388 1.10 33.44 -9.85
CA SER A 388 0.98 34.91 -9.83
C SER A 388 2.31 35.61 -10.09
N GLU A 389 3.43 35.09 -9.58
CA GLU A 389 4.77 35.62 -9.86
C GLU A 389 5.12 35.47 -11.34
N LEU A 390 4.85 34.31 -11.94
CA LEU A 390 5.11 34.01 -13.35
C LEU A 390 4.34 34.97 -14.26
N ASN A 391 3.04 35.18 -14.02
CA ASN A 391 2.22 36.15 -14.75
C ASN A 391 2.74 37.59 -14.59
N MET A 392 3.23 37.98 -13.41
CA MET A 392 3.82 39.30 -13.17
C MET A 392 5.11 39.49 -13.99
N TYR A 393 6.02 38.51 -13.99
CA TYR A 393 7.25 38.58 -14.79
C TYR A 393 6.97 38.55 -16.29
N GLU A 394 5.90 37.87 -16.73
CA GLU A 394 5.44 37.91 -18.12
C GLU A 394 4.96 39.32 -18.51
N SER A 395 4.12 39.97 -17.70
CA SER A 395 3.68 41.38 -17.91
C SER A 395 4.87 42.33 -18.00
N GLN A 396 5.80 42.28 -17.04
CA GLN A 396 7.02 43.10 -17.06
C GLN A 396 7.86 42.87 -18.31
N THR A 397 7.94 41.62 -18.78
CA THR A 397 8.66 41.28 -20.02
C THR A 397 7.97 41.86 -21.26
N GLN A 398 6.64 41.91 -21.30
CA GLN A 398 5.87 42.56 -22.37
C GLN A 398 6.03 44.09 -22.33
N GLU A 399 5.94 44.71 -21.15
CA GLU A 399 6.16 46.15 -20.94
C GLU A 399 7.56 46.60 -21.41
N TYR A 400 8.62 45.88 -21.03
CA TYR A 400 9.98 46.19 -21.50
C TYR A 400 10.15 45.98 -23.01
N LYS A 401 9.45 45.01 -23.63
CA LYS A 401 9.49 44.80 -25.08
C LYS A 401 8.85 45.98 -25.82
N TYR A 402 7.68 46.43 -25.37
CA TYR A 402 7.02 47.64 -25.89
C TYR A 402 7.91 48.90 -25.75
N GLU A 403 8.55 49.08 -24.59
CA GLU A 403 9.45 50.23 -24.37
C GLU A 403 10.67 50.20 -25.30
N ILE A 404 11.25 49.02 -25.58
CA ILE A 404 12.33 48.91 -26.58
C ILE A 404 11.83 49.22 -27.98
N GLU A 405 10.64 48.78 -28.39
CA GLU A 405 10.08 49.11 -29.70
C GLU A 405 9.82 50.62 -29.85
N ARG A 406 9.28 51.26 -28.79
CA ARG A 406 9.10 52.71 -28.71
C ARG A 406 10.44 53.44 -28.85
N LEU A 407 11.44 53.06 -28.06
CA LEU A 407 12.78 53.65 -28.10
C LEU A 407 13.49 53.39 -29.44
N ALA A 408 13.29 52.23 -30.07
CA ALA A 408 13.83 51.92 -31.38
C ALA A 408 13.22 52.80 -32.49
N HIS A 409 11.90 53.06 -32.44
CA HIS A 409 11.24 54.02 -33.33
C HIS A 409 11.69 55.47 -33.07
N GLU A 410 11.83 55.90 -31.80
CA GLU A 410 12.40 57.21 -31.46
C GLU A 410 13.83 57.35 -32.01
N LEU A 411 14.70 56.36 -31.77
CA LEU A 411 16.06 56.31 -32.32
C LEU A 411 16.08 56.34 -33.84
N GLN A 412 15.23 55.56 -34.51
CA GLN A 412 15.13 55.54 -35.98
C GLN A 412 14.71 56.91 -36.51
N ASN A 413 13.81 57.62 -35.83
CA ASN A 413 13.36 58.96 -36.21
C ASN A 413 14.42 60.04 -35.94
N ILE A 414 15.20 59.93 -34.86
CA ILE A 414 16.36 60.81 -34.61
C ILE A 414 17.45 60.54 -35.67
N LYS A 415 17.72 59.27 -36.03
CA LYS A 415 18.65 58.92 -37.12
C LYS A 415 18.20 59.50 -38.48
N LYS A 416 16.90 59.47 -38.81
CA LYS A 416 16.34 60.16 -39.99
C LYS A 416 16.59 61.68 -39.93
N LYS A 417 16.36 62.32 -38.78
CA LYS A 417 16.64 63.76 -38.57
C LYS A 417 18.13 64.07 -38.75
N TYR A 418 19.02 63.35 -38.06
CA TYR A 418 20.48 63.47 -38.17
C TYR A 418 20.96 63.36 -39.63
N LEU A 419 20.54 62.32 -40.37
CA LEU A 419 20.96 62.12 -41.76
C LEU A 419 20.48 63.25 -42.69
N ASN A 420 19.24 63.71 -42.51
CA ASN A 420 18.71 64.84 -43.28
C ASN A 420 19.42 66.16 -42.92
N GLN A 421 19.75 66.36 -41.65
CA GLN A 421 20.47 67.55 -41.18
C GLN A 421 21.92 67.57 -41.68
N LYS A 422 22.61 66.43 -41.66
CA LYS A 422 23.98 66.26 -42.18
C LYS A 422 24.06 66.46 -43.70
N ARG A 423 23.04 66.04 -44.45
CA ARG A 423 22.91 66.36 -45.88
C ARG A 423 22.79 67.87 -46.12
N LYS A 424 22.01 68.59 -45.30
CA LYS A 424 21.92 70.06 -45.37
C LYS A 424 23.22 70.74 -45.00
N GLU A 425 23.88 70.31 -43.92
CA GLU A 425 25.19 70.81 -43.49
C GLU A 425 26.21 70.71 -44.63
N GLN A 426 26.30 69.55 -45.28
CA GLN A 426 27.15 69.32 -46.43
C GLN A 426 26.80 70.26 -47.60
N GLN A 427 25.51 70.35 -47.98
CA GLN A 427 25.07 71.22 -49.08
C GLN A 427 25.35 72.72 -48.81
N CYS A 428 25.25 73.18 -47.56
CA CYS A 428 25.59 74.56 -47.21
C CYS A 428 27.10 74.79 -47.22
N ARG A 429 27.90 73.84 -46.72
CA ARG A 429 29.38 73.89 -46.80
C ARG A 429 29.91 73.80 -48.24
N GLU A 430 29.18 73.12 -49.15
CA GLU A 430 29.50 73.09 -50.58
C GLU A 430 29.20 74.43 -51.27
N LYS A 431 28.09 75.11 -50.91
CA LYS A 431 27.78 76.48 -51.37
C LYS A 431 28.76 77.52 -50.82
N GLU A 432 29.13 77.40 -49.55
CA GLU A 432 30.15 78.24 -48.90
C GLU A 432 31.48 78.15 -49.67
N ARG A 433 31.92 76.93 -50.02
CA ARG A 433 33.13 76.69 -50.82
C ARG A 433 33.06 77.25 -52.23
N SER A 434 31.93 77.11 -52.93
CA SER A 434 31.80 77.64 -54.30
C SER A 434 31.76 79.17 -54.31
N LEU A 435 31.11 79.81 -53.34
CA LEU A 435 31.13 81.26 -53.16
C LEU A 435 32.54 81.76 -52.78
N ALA A 436 33.28 81.04 -51.94
CA ALA A 436 34.68 81.34 -51.62
C ALA A 436 35.59 81.26 -52.85
N GLN A 437 35.36 80.31 -53.78
CA GLN A 437 36.06 80.26 -55.07
C GLN A 437 35.68 81.42 -56.00
N VAL A 438 34.41 81.81 -56.06
CA VAL A 438 33.96 82.98 -56.85
C VAL A 438 34.57 84.29 -56.32
N GLY A 439 34.86 84.36 -55.01
CA GLY A 439 35.59 85.47 -54.40
C GLY A 439 37.08 85.58 -54.80
N GLN A 440 37.69 84.54 -55.39
CA GLN A 440 39.04 84.60 -55.93
C GLN A 440 39.04 85.06 -57.39
N SER A 441 38.99 86.38 -57.59
CA SER A 441 39.15 86.98 -58.91
C SER A 441 40.53 86.66 -59.49
N VAL A 442 40.57 85.98 -60.63
CA VAL A 442 41.81 85.69 -61.35
C VAL A 442 42.38 86.99 -61.90
N ILE A 443 43.47 87.47 -61.29
CA ILE A 443 44.26 88.57 -61.82
C ILE A 443 44.92 88.08 -63.12
N LEU A 444 44.37 88.50 -64.26
CA LEU A 444 44.92 88.20 -65.57
C LEU A 444 46.29 88.89 -65.71
N PRO A 445 47.41 88.16 -65.92
CA PRO A 445 48.69 88.81 -66.17
C PRO A 445 48.66 89.51 -67.52
N GLN A 446 48.94 90.83 -67.55
CA GLN A 446 49.24 91.50 -68.82
C GLN A 446 50.50 90.87 -69.42
N ARG A 447 50.45 90.52 -70.70
CA ARG A 447 51.63 90.02 -71.42
C ARG A 447 52.64 91.15 -71.61
N SER A 448 53.75 91.08 -70.90
CA SER A 448 54.96 91.83 -71.23
C SER A 448 55.85 90.96 -72.12
N ASP A 449 55.83 91.20 -73.43
CA ASP A 449 56.78 90.57 -74.36
C ASP A 449 58.19 91.14 -74.11
N GLY A 450 58.98 90.42 -73.33
CA GLY A 450 60.38 90.73 -73.02
C GLY A 450 61.15 89.44 -72.74
N PRO A 451 62.45 89.35 -73.11
CA PRO A 451 63.22 88.13 -72.96
C PRO A 451 63.60 87.86 -71.49
N CYS A 452 62.80 87.06 -70.80
CA CYS A 452 63.07 86.62 -69.44
C CYS A 452 64.35 85.77 -69.35
N PHE A 453 65.43 86.36 -68.83
CA PHE A 453 66.53 85.61 -68.24
C PHE A 453 66.20 85.26 -66.79
N THR A 454 66.08 83.98 -66.48
CA THR A 454 66.11 83.49 -65.09
C THR A 454 67.55 83.17 -64.68
N GLY A 455 67.89 83.42 -63.42
CA GLY A 455 69.20 83.04 -62.87
C GLY A 455 69.35 81.53 -62.90
N GLY A 456 70.30 81.01 -63.69
CA GLY A 456 70.45 79.57 -63.89
C GLY A 456 70.94 79.11 -65.27
N GLY A 457 71.21 80.01 -66.23
CA GLY A 457 72.10 79.73 -67.37
C GLY A 457 71.63 78.73 -68.45
N PHE A 458 70.41 78.19 -68.39
CA PHE A 458 69.90 77.23 -69.38
C PHE A 458 68.71 77.79 -70.19
N SER A 459 68.79 77.69 -71.52
CA SER A 459 67.73 78.12 -72.44
C SER A 459 66.81 76.95 -72.79
N LEU A 460 65.56 76.99 -72.29
CA LEU A 460 64.52 76.01 -72.61
C LEU A 460 63.91 76.30 -73.98
N LYS A 461 64.36 75.57 -75.01
CA LYS A 461 63.66 75.50 -76.30
C LYS A 461 62.33 74.76 -76.11
N GLN A 462 61.26 75.31 -76.69
CA GLN A 462 59.93 74.68 -76.65
C GLN A 462 59.92 73.38 -77.47
N PRO A 463 59.38 72.25 -76.95
CA PRO A 463 59.01 71.11 -77.78
C PRO A 463 57.77 71.47 -78.63
N GLY A 464 57.74 70.98 -79.88
CA GLY A 464 56.70 71.33 -80.85
C GLY A 464 55.34 70.70 -80.57
N LYS A 465 54.27 71.32 -81.09
CA LYS A 465 52.93 70.73 -81.12
C LYS A 465 52.92 69.53 -82.07
N ILE A 466 52.55 68.35 -81.56
CA ILE A 466 52.07 67.24 -82.39
C ILE A 466 50.57 67.44 -82.59
N THR A 467 50.09 67.21 -83.82
CA THR A 467 48.69 67.48 -84.21
C THR A 467 48.10 66.25 -84.92
N THR A 468 47.33 65.46 -84.17
CA THR A 468 46.19 64.60 -84.57
C THR A 468 45.66 63.95 -83.31
#